data_AF-A0A928DZH5-F1
#
_entry.id   AF-A0A928DZH5-F1
#
_cell.length_a   1.000
_cell.length_b   1.000
_cell.length_c   1.000
_cell.angle_alpha   90.00
_cell.angle_beta   90.00
_cell.angle_gamma   90.00
#
_symmetry.space_group_name_H-M   'P 1'
#
loop_
_entity.id
_entity.type
_entity.pdbx_description
1 polymer ?
#
loop_
_entity_poly.entity_id
_entity_poly.type
_entity_poly.pdbx_seq_one_letter_code
_entity_poly.pdbx_strand_id
1 'polypeptide(L)'
;MPNIKSAKKRLRQNEARKVTNLAIKRTLRRNCRSVRAAAAEGNIELANTNFKLACKNLDRAAAKRIVHKNTVSRLKSRLSACIKAAKNAG
;
A
#
# COMPACT_ATOMS: atom_id res chain seq x y z
N MET A 1 -16.75 -24.88 12.94
CA MET A 1 -17.55 -24.01 13.84
C MET A 1 -16.74 -23.83 15.14
N PRO A 2 -16.68 -22.65 15.76
CA PRO A 2 -15.89 -22.46 16.98
C PRO A 2 -16.56 -23.17 18.16
N ASN A 3 -15.86 -24.12 18.78
CA ASN A 3 -16.39 -24.90 19.91
C ASN A 3 -16.32 -24.14 21.25
N ILE A 4 -15.51 -23.08 21.32
CA ILE A 4 -15.32 -22.25 22.52
C ILE A 4 -15.93 -20.85 22.31
N LYS A 5 -16.61 -20.30 23.32
CA LYS A 5 -17.25 -18.96 23.26
C LYS A 5 -16.25 -17.86 22.85
N SER A 6 -15.03 -17.90 23.38
CA SER A 6 -13.96 -16.96 23.04
C SER A 6 -13.56 -17.05 21.56
N ALA A 7 -13.52 -18.26 21.00
CA ALA A 7 -13.22 -18.49 19.59
C ALA A 7 -14.34 -17.95 18.68
N LYS A 8 -15.62 -18.10 19.06
CA LYS A 8 -16.75 -17.48 18.33
C LYS A 8 -16.66 -15.95 18.31
N LYS A 9 -16.21 -15.33 19.41
CA LYS A 9 -15.95 -13.88 19.46
C LYS A 9 -14.77 -13.49 18.55
N ARG A 10 -13.68 -14.25 18.57
CA ARG A 10 -12.51 -14.01 17.71
C ARG A 10 -12.85 -14.11 16.23
N LEU A 11 -13.66 -15.10 15.83
CA LEU A 11 -14.09 -15.26 14.44
C LEU A 11 -14.81 -14.00 13.92
N ARG A 12 -15.82 -13.52 14.64
CA ARG A 12 -16.55 -12.28 14.29
C ARG A 12 -15.63 -11.06 14.20
N GLN A 13 -14.70 -10.92 15.15
CA GLN A 13 -13.71 -9.82 15.13
C GLN A 13 -12.77 -9.91 13.92
N ASN A 14 -12.33 -11.12 13.57
CA ASN A 14 -11.41 -11.36 12.47
C ASN A 14 -12.07 -11.08 11.12
N GLU A 15 -13.35 -11.43 10.94
CA GLU A 15 -14.11 -11.14 9.72
C GLU A 15 -14.22 -9.63 9.47
N ALA A 16 -14.63 -8.86 10.49
CA ALA A 16 -14.71 -7.41 10.39
C ALA A 16 -13.35 -6.76 10.06
N ARG A 17 -12.27 -7.24 10.70
CA ARG A 17 -10.89 -6.79 10.39
C ARG A 17 -10.44 -7.21 9.00
N LYS A 18 -10.84 -8.40 8.53
CA LYS A 18 -10.47 -8.91 7.20
C LYS A 18 -11.04 -8.01 6.10
N VAL A 19 -12.32 -7.63 6.20
CA VAL A 19 -12.98 -6.78 5.21
C VAL A 19 -12.31 -5.40 5.12
N THR A 20 -12.11 -4.74 6.26
CA THR A 20 -11.48 -3.41 6.34
C THR A 20 -10.03 -3.44 5.85
N ASN A 21 -9.24 -4.42 6.28
CA ASN A 21 -7.85 -4.57 5.86
C ASN A 21 -7.72 -4.91 4.37
N LEU A 22 -8.66 -5.69 3.82
CA LEU A 22 -8.67 -6.02 2.39
C LEU A 22 -8.90 -4.76 1.55
N ALA A 23 -9.87 -3.91 1.93
CA ALA A 23 -10.12 -2.65 1.25
C ALA A 23 -8.88 -1.74 1.25
N ILE A 24 -8.25 -1.57 2.42
CA ILE A 24 -7.03 -0.76 2.55
C ILE A 24 -5.89 -1.33 1.68
N LYS A 25 -5.65 -2.64 1.73
CA LYS A 25 -4.61 -3.29 0.90
C LYS A 25 -4.89 -3.13 -0.60
N ARG A 26 -6.15 -3.20 -1.04
CA ARG A 26 -6.54 -2.96 -2.45
C ARG A 26 -6.21 -1.53 -2.88
N THR A 27 -6.57 -0.54 -2.05
CA THR A 27 -6.26 0.88 -2.33
C THR A 27 -4.75 1.12 -2.39
N LEU A 28 -3.97 0.56 -1.46
CA LEU A 28 -2.51 0.69 -1.50
C LEU A 28 -1.91 0.10 -2.79
N ARG A 29 -2.38 -1.09 -3.21
CA ARG A 29 -1.94 -1.71 -4.46
C ARG A 29 -2.27 -0.83 -5.67
N ARG A 30 -3.46 -0.23 -5.71
CA ARG A 30 -3.88 0.69 -6.78
C ARG A 30 -2.96 1.91 -6.85
N ASN A 31 -2.68 2.55 -5.72
CA ASN A 31 -1.79 3.72 -5.65
C ASN A 31 -0.36 3.37 -6.09
N CYS A 32 0.17 2.21 -5.70
CA CYS A 32 1.48 1.77 -6.17
C CYS A 32 1.48 1.46 -7.69
N ARG A 33 0.35 1.04 -8.25
CA ARG A 33 0.22 0.79 -9.70
C ARG A 33 0.15 2.09 -10.49
N SER A 34 -0.58 3.10 -10.01
CA SER A 34 -0.67 4.40 -10.69
C SER A 34 0.68 5.11 -10.79
N VAL A 35 1.52 5.05 -9.72
CA VAL A 35 2.88 5.58 -9.77
C VAL A 35 3.73 4.88 -10.83
N ARG A 36 3.65 3.55 -10.92
CA ARG A 36 4.41 2.78 -11.93
C ARG A 36 3.93 3.07 -13.35
N ALA A 37 2.62 3.20 -13.56
CA ALA A 37 2.06 3.53 -14.86
C ALA A 37 2.54 4.92 -15.32
N ALA A 38 2.43 5.93 -14.45
CA ALA A 38 2.91 7.28 -14.74
C ALA A 38 4.42 7.34 -15.05
N ALA A 39 5.22 6.55 -14.31
CA ALA A 39 6.66 6.45 -14.57
C ALA A 39 6.96 5.75 -15.91
N ALA A 40 6.17 4.74 -16.30
CA ALA A 40 6.32 4.06 -17.59
C ALA A 40 5.91 4.94 -18.78
N GLU A 41 4.92 5.83 -18.59
CA GLU A 41 4.47 6.81 -19.58
C GLU A 41 5.42 8.03 -19.71
N GLY A 42 6.48 8.11 -18.91
CA GLY A 42 7.45 9.22 -18.94
C GLY A 42 6.96 10.52 -18.29
N ASN A 43 5.76 10.54 -17.69
CA ASN A 43 5.22 11.73 -17.03
C ASN A 43 5.74 11.85 -15.58
N ILE A 44 6.90 12.48 -15.43
CA ILE A 44 7.62 12.59 -14.15
C ILE A 44 6.85 13.43 -13.12
N GLU A 45 6.16 14.50 -13.55
CA GLU A 45 5.39 15.35 -12.63
C GLU A 45 4.21 14.58 -12.03
N LEU A 46 3.46 13.88 -12.88
CA LEU A 46 2.33 13.05 -12.45
C LEU A 46 2.80 11.85 -11.61
N ALA A 47 3.97 11.28 -11.91
CA ALA A 47 4.58 10.25 -11.08
C ALA A 47 4.94 10.77 -9.68
N ASN A 48 5.49 11.98 -9.57
CA ASN A 48 5.87 12.59 -8.29
C ASN A 48 4.66 12.96 -7.43
N THR A 49 3.59 13.50 -8.01
CA THR A 49 2.35 13.81 -7.28
C THR A 49 1.69 12.54 -6.75
N ASN A 50 1.56 11.51 -7.59
CA ASN A 50 1.05 10.20 -7.19
C ASN A 50 1.93 9.53 -6.14
N PHE A 51 3.26 9.69 -6.23
CA PHE A 51 4.19 9.13 -5.26
C PHE A 51 4.01 9.74 -3.86
N LYS A 52 3.82 11.06 -3.76
CA LYS A 52 3.53 11.74 -2.48
C LYS A 52 2.25 11.17 -1.84
N LEU A 53 1.19 11.01 -2.62
CA LEU A 53 -0.08 10.44 -2.15
C LEU A 53 0.07 8.97 -1.74
N ALA A 54 0.81 8.18 -2.53
CA ALA A 54 1.10 6.78 -2.22
C ALA A 54 1.90 6.65 -0.90
N CYS A 55 2.90 7.50 -0.68
CA CYS A 55 3.70 7.52 0.54
C CYS A 55 2.85 7.82 1.77
N LYS A 56 2.01 8.86 1.73
CA LYS A 56 1.09 9.22 2.81
C LYS A 56 0.18 8.05 3.19
N ASN A 57 -0.36 7.36 2.20
CA ASN A 57 -1.25 6.22 2.43
C ASN A 57 -0.51 4.99 2.96
N LEU A 58 0.70 4.71 2.48
CA LEU A 58 1.55 3.63 2.97
C LEU A 58 1.94 3.84 4.44
N ASP A 59 2.32 5.05 4.83
CA ASP A 59 2.69 5.36 6.22
C ASP A 59 1.52 5.24 7.17
N ARG A 60 0.33 5.70 6.74
CA ARG A 60 -0.89 5.50 7.52
C ARG A 60 -1.21 4.02 7.72
N ALA A 61 -0.96 3.18 6.72
CA ALA A 61 -1.17 1.74 6.83
C ALA A 61 -0.13 1.05 7.74
N ALA A 62 1.11 1.55 7.78
CA ALA A 62 2.12 1.12 8.74
C ALA A 62 1.77 1.52 10.17
N ALA A 63 1.31 2.76 10.38
CA ALA A 63 0.87 3.25 11.69
C ALA A 63 -0.28 2.41 12.27
N LYS A 64 -1.24 2.01 11.41
CA LYS A 64 -2.33 1.09 11.79
C LYS A 64 -1.90 -0.38 11.90
N ARG A 65 -0.61 -0.70 11.73
CA ARG A 65 -0.03 -2.06 11.73
C ARG A 65 -0.70 -3.03 10.73
N ILE A 66 -1.27 -2.51 9.65
CA ILE A 66 -1.90 -3.34 8.59
C ILE A 66 -0.82 -3.93 7.66
N VAL A 67 0.26 -3.16 7.46
CA VAL A 67 1.44 -3.55 6.69
C VAL A 67 2.67 -3.29 7.56
N HIS A 68 3.64 -4.20 7.55
CA HIS A 68 4.86 -4.04 8.34
C HIS A 68 5.68 -2.84 7.85
N LYS A 69 6.31 -2.09 8.79
CA LYS A 69 7.15 -0.92 8.50
C LYS A 69 8.21 -1.20 7.43
N ASN A 70 8.92 -2.33 7.53
CA ASN A 70 9.95 -2.72 6.55
C ASN A 70 9.36 -2.97 5.15
N THR A 71 8.13 -3.48 5.06
CA THR A 71 7.47 -3.66 3.76
C THR A 71 7.12 -2.30 3.15
N VAL A 72 6.67 -1.34 3.97
CA VAL A 72 6.43 0.03 3.52
C VAL A 72 7.72 0.72 3.07
N SER A 73 8.80 0.64 3.85
CA SER A 73 10.11 1.19 3.48
C SER A 73 10.62 0.61 2.17
N ARG A 74 10.51 -0.71 1.97
CA ARG A 74 10.88 -1.37 0.73
C ARG A 74 10.04 -0.91 -0.46
N LEU A 75 8.73 -0.73 -0.28
CA LEU A 75 7.85 -0.23 -1.34
C LEU A 75 8.19 1.21 -1.74
N LYS A 76 8.41 2.10 -0.76
CA LYS A 76 8.82 3.48 -1.01
C LYS A 76 10.14 3.55 -1.79
N SER A 77 11.14 2.80 -1.34
CA SER A 77 12.46 2.72 -1.99
C SER A 77 12.32 2.25 -3.45
N ARG A 78 11.56 1.18 -3.71
CA ARG A 78 11.35 0.66 -5.07
C ARG A 78 10.60 1.64 -5.98
N LEU A 79 9.59 2.34 -5.47
CA LEU A 79 8.86 3.34 -6.25
C LEU A 79 9.74 4.55 -6.57
N SER A 80 10.53 5.02 -5.62
CA SER A 80 11.49 6.11 -5.84
C SER A 80 12.54 5.72 -6.89
N ALA A 81 13.10 4.51 -6.80
CA ALA A 81 14.04 3.99 -7.80
C ALA A 81 13.43 3.92 -9.20
N CYS A 82 12.15 3.53 -9.31
CA CYS A 82 11.42 3.50 -10.57
C CYS A 82 11.29 4.90 -11.21
N ILE A 83 10.95 5.91 -10.42
CA ILE A 83 10.84 7.30 -10.89
C ILE A 83 12.21 7.83 -11.30
N LYS A 84 13.26 7.55 -10.51
CA LYS A 84 14.63 7.95 -10.83
C LYS A 84 15.12 7.30 -12.12
N ALA A 85 14.85 6.00 -12.32
CA ALA A 85 15.21 5.30 -13.54
C ALA A 85 14.50 5.89 -14.76
N ALA A 86 13.19 6.17 -14.65
CA ALA A 86 12.44 6.83 -15.72
C ALA A 86 12.98 8.23 -16.05
N LYS A 87 13.40 9.01 -15.03
CA LYS A 87 14.03 10.31 -15.22
C LYS A 87 15.39 10.24 -15.92
N ASN A 88 16.16 9.18 -15.69
CA ASN A 88 17.50 9.03 -16.26
C ASN A 88 17.49 8.42 -17.67
N ALA A 89 16.38 7.80 -18.07
CA ALA A 89 16.22 7.18 -19.38
C ALA A 89 15.74 8.15 -20.47
N GLY A 90 15.39 9.39 -20.09
CA GLY A 90 15.17 10.52 -20.99
C GLY A 90 16.26 11.56 -20.80
#